data_AF-A0A507E583-F1
#
_entry.id   AF-A0A507E583-F1
#
_cell.length_a   1.000
_cell.length_b   1.000
_cell.length_c   1.000
_cell.angle_alpha   90.00
_cell.angle_beta   90.00
_cell.angle_gamma   90.00
#
_symmetry.space_group_name_H-M   'P 1'
#
loop_
_entity.id
_entity.type
_entity.pdbx_description
1 polymer ?
#
loop_
_entity_poly.entity_id
_entity_poly.type
_entity_poly.pdbx_seq_one_letter_code
_entity_poly.pdbx_strand_id
1 'polypeptide(L)'
;MSSSTFSDFESFRPTMSSSEILAWFSTHLSRPAEASDMYSVAREFYQLGAHSRALACLKLYVSMPAAELPGRHLLAYAYLSTGETEKALREFKKCVKEGYHDDWQMVVELTIEMEQKRREEAKKVADSGVRESTGY
;
A
#
# COMPACT_ATOMS: atom_id res chain seq x y z
N MET A 1 -15.51 18.14 -15.11
CA MET A 1 -14.35 18.74 -14.42
C MET A 1 -14.59 18.53 -12.93
N SER A 2 -13.93 17.55 -12.32
CA SER A 2 -14.06 17.33 -10.88
C SER A 2 -13.20 18.38 -10.18
N SER A 3 -13.83 19.38 -9.59
CA SER A 3 -13.14 20.29 -8.67
C SER A 3 -12.65 19.46 -7.50
N SER A 4 -11.34 19.22 -7.41
CA SER A 4 -10.78 18.59 -6.21
C SER A 4 -11.09 19.51 -5.02
N THR A 5 -11.80 18.98 -4.03
CA THR A 5 -12.17 19.69 -2.80
C THR A 5 -10.95 20.04 -1.95
N PHE A 6 -9.78 19.50 -2.27
CA PHE A 6 -8.52 19.74 -1.58
C PHE A 6 -7.59 20.55 -2.47
N SER A 7 -7.41 21.83 -2.13
CA SER A 7 -6.58 22.76 -2.91
C SER A 7 -5.12 22.83 -2.45
N ASP A 8 -4.79 22.31 -1.26
CA ASP A 8 -3.43 22.30 -0.72
C ASP A 8 -2.95 20.87 -0.39
N PHE A 9 -2.35 20.20 -1.36
CA PHE A 9 -1.66 18.93 -1.15
C PHE A 9 -0.22 19.10 -0.64
N GLU A 10 0.32 20.32 -0.53
CA GLU A 10 1.71 20.54 -0.15
C GLU A 10 1.93 20.36 1.35
N SER A 11 0.93 20.68 2.16
CA SER A 11 0.97 20.48 3.61
C SER A 11 0.89 19.00 4.05
N PHE A 12 0.43 18.10 3.17
CA PHE A 12 0.29 16.68 3.49
C PHE A 12 1.64 15.95 3.43
N ARG A 13 2.08 15.37 4.56
CA ARG A 13 3.34 14.63 4.66
C ARG A 13 3.08 13.13 4.81
N PRO A 14 3.79 12.26 4.06
CA PRO A 14 3.57 10.81 4.12
C PRO A 14 3.99 10.19 5.46
N THR A 15 4.76 10.89 6.27
CA THR A 15 5.22 10.46 7.60
C THR A 15 4.27 10.88 8.73
N MET A 16 3.12 11.48 8.41
CA MET A 16 2.12 11.85 9.41
C MET A 16 1.55 10.61 10.11
N SER A 17 1.33 10.74 11.41
CA SER A 17 0.56 9.80 12.21
C SER A 17 -0.93 9.86 11.86
N SER A 18 -1.70 8.83 12.25
CA SER A 18 -3.15 8.78 12.01
C SER A 18 -3.89 10.00 12.56
N SER A 19 -3.49 10.52 13.72
CA SER A 19 -4.09 11.72 14.32
C SER A 19 -3.77 12.99 13.54
N GLU A 20 -2.55 13.12 13.01
CA GLU A 20 -2.17 14.25 12.16
C GLU A 20 -2.90 14.24 10.82
N ILE A 21 -3.08 13.05 10.22
CA ILE A 21 -3.88 12.88 9.00
C ILE A 21 -5.33 13.31 9.27
N LEU A 22 -5.95 12.82 10.36
CA LEU A 22 -7.31 13.21 10.74
C LEU A 22 -7.44 14.72 10.99
N ALA A 23 -6.46 15.32 11.66
CA ALA A 23 -6.42 16.76 11.89
C ALA A 23 -6.34 17.53 10.56
N TRP A 24 -5.47 17.09 9.64
CA TRP A 24 -5.34 17.68 8.31
C TRP A 24 -6.69 17.64 7.57
N PHE A 25 -7.38 16.50 7.54
CA PHE A 25 -8.70 16.43 6.92
C PHE A 25 -9.72 17.34 7.61
N SER A 26 -9.69 17.41 8.94
CA SER A 26 -10.64 18.23 9.71
C SER A 26 -10.48 19.73 9.42
N THR A 27 -9.24 20.20 9.24
CA THR A 27 -8.94 21.58 8.83
C THR A 27 -9.46 21.90 7.42
N HIS A 28 -9.39 20.96 6.49
CA HIS A 28 -9.78 21.18 5.09
C HIS A 28 -11.28 20.99 4.85
N LEU A 29 -11.93 20.06 5.55
CA LEU A 29 -13.34 19.72 5.36
C LEU A 29 -14.29 20.50 6.27
N SER A 30 -13.77 21.15 7.32
CA SER A 30 -14.59 21.76 8.39
C SER A 30 -15.59 20.78 9.04
N ARG A 31 -15.32 19.47 8.95
CA ARG A 31 -16.08 18.38 9.55
C ARG A 31 -15.18 17.17 9.80
N PRO A 32 -15.61 16.17 10.62
CA PRO A 32 -14.89 14.91 10.73
C PRO A 32 -14.78 14.20 9.37
N ALA A 33 -13.59 13.68 9.09
CA ALA A 33 -13.30 12.93 7.88
C ALA A 33 -13.97 11.57 7.91
N GLU A 34 -14.60 11.18 6.80
CA GLU A 34 -15.18 9.85 6.62
C GLU A 34 -14.26 8.98 5.75
N ALA A 35 -14.56 7.68 5.70
CA ALA A 35 -13.78 6.75 4.88
C ALA A 35 -13.78 7.15 3.40
N SER A 36 -14.90 7.66 2.89
CA SER A 36 -15.06 8.15 1.52
C SER A 36 -14.10 9.31 1.18
N ASP A 37 -13.89 10.25 2.12
CA ASP A 37 -12.96 11.36 1.95
C ASP A 37 -11.53 10.88 1.85
N MET A 38 -11.13 9.97 2.76
CA MET A 38 -9.79 9.40 2.77
C MET A 38 -9.50 8.60 1.51
N TYR A 39 -10.47 7.82 1.04
CA TYR A 39 -10.35 7.08 -0.20
C TYR A 39 -10.21 8.00 -1.41
N SER A 40 -11.01 9.08 -1.45
CA SER A 40 -10.97 10.04 -2.56
C SER A 40 -9.60 10.72 -2.65
N VAL A 41 -9.08 11.24 -1.54
CA VAL A 41 -7.74 11.85 -1.47
C VAL A 41 -6.64 10.84 -1.74
N ALA A 42 -6.74 9.63 -1.20
CA ALA A 42 -5.78 8.57 -1.49
C ALA A 42 -5.71 8.24 -2.98
N ARG A 43 -6.86 8.16 -3.65
CA ARG A 43 -6.95 7.90 -5.09
C ARG A 43 -6.32 9.02 -5.90
N GLU A 44 -6.56 10.28 -5.51
CA GLU A 44 -5.91 11.43 -6.15
C GLU A 44 -4.39 11.40 -5.95
N PHE A 45 -3.89 11.15 -4.73
CA PHE A 45 -2.45 10.97 -4.51
C PHE A 45 -1.86 9.83 -5.35
N TYR A 46 -2.58 8.72 -5.48
CA TYR A 46 -2.13 7.59 -6.28
C TYR A 46 -2.05 7.96 -7.78
N GLN A 47 -3.06 8.66 -8.31
CA GLN A 47 -3.09 9.13 -9.70
C GLN A 47 -1.97 10.13 -10.00
N LEU A 48 -1.57 10.93 -9.01
CA LEU A 48 -0.44 11.87 -9.11
C LEU A 48 0.94 11.19 -8.94
N GLY A 49 1.00 9.86 -8.73
CA GLY A 49 2.24 9.13 -8.46
C GLY A 49 2.80 9.34 -7.06
N ALA A 50 2.08 10.05 -6.17
CA ALA A 50 2.46 10.29 -4.79
C ALA A 50 2.14 9.08 -3.90
N HIS A 51 2.71 7.91 -4.25
CA HIS A 51 2.35 6.61 -3.65
C HIS A 51 2.54 6.56 -2.13
N SER A 52 3.58 7.19 -1.58
CA SER A 52 3.80 7.25 -0.13
C SER A 52 2.71 8.02 0.61
N ARG A 53 2.13 9.06 -0.01
CA ARG A 53 1.01 9.83 0.57
C ARG A 53 -0.29 9.06 0.46
N ALA A 54 -0.56 8.46 -0.70
CA ALA A 54 -1.68 7.55 -0.90
C ALA A 54 -1.66 6.44 0.14
N LEU A 55 -0.50 5.83 0.37
CA LEU A 55 -0.30 4.76 1.34
C LEU A 55 -0.67 5.20 2.78
N ALA A 56 -0.30 6.41 3.18
CA ALA A 56 -0.64 6.95 4.50
C ALA A 56 -2.16 7.08 4.69
N CYS A 57 -2.86 7.66 3.70
CA CYS A 57 -4.33 7.75 3.71
C CYS A 57 -4.99 6.37 3.70
N LEU A 58 -4.52 5.44 2.87
CA LEU A 58 -5.13 4.12 2.69
C LEU A 58 -4.96 3.23 3.92
N LYS A 59 -3.83 3.33 4.63
CA LYS A 59 -3.63 2.64 5.90
C LYS A 59 -4.66 3.04 6.95
N LEU A 60 -5.00 4.33 7.00
CA LEU A 60 -6.06 4.82 7.89
C LEU A 60 -7.43 4.40 7.39
N TYR A 61 -7.69 4.55 6.08
CA TYR A 61 -8.94 4.14 5.44
C TYR A 61 -9.34 2.71 5.80
N VAL A 62 -8.46 1.73 5.62
CA VAL A 62 -8.79 0.31 5.87
C VAL A 62 -9.02 -0.03 7.35
N SER A 63 -8.74 0.90 8.27
CA SER A 63 -9.06 0.76 9.70
C SER A 63 -10.44 1.32 10.05
N MET A 64 -11.12 1.99 9.13
CA MET A 64 -12.44 2.59 9.34
C MET A 64 -13.57 1.58 9.09
N PRO A 65 -14.71 1.67 9.79
CA PRO A 65 -15.84 0.74 9.62
C PRO A 65 -16.45 0.72 8.21
N ALA A 66 -16.43 1.86 7.50
CA ALA A 66 -16.97 1.99 6.15
C ALA A 66 -15.93 1.72 5.05
N ALA A 67 -14.85 1.00 5.38
CA ALA A 67 -13.84 0.63 4.40
C ALA A 67 -14.34 -0.48 3.48
N GLU A 68 -14.17 -0.28 2.18
CA GLU A 68 -14.57 -1.22 1.14
C GLU A 68 -13.36 -1.85 0.43
N LEU A 69 -13.59 -2.97 -0.24
CA LEU A 69 -12.57 -3.73 -0.96
C LEU A 69 -11.80 -2.90 -1.99
N PRO A 70 -12.40 -1.98 -2.78
CA PRO A 70 -11.65 -1.14 -3.72
C PRO A 70 -10.54 -0.29 -3.07
N GLY A 71 -10.73 0.14 -1.82
CA GLY A 71 -9.68 0.87 -1.10
C GLY A 71 -8.59 -0.05 -0.54
N ARG A 72 -8.94 -1.28 -0.12
CA ARG A 72 -7.92 -2.30 0.25
C ARG A 72 -7.11 -2.75 -0.97
N HIS A 73 -7.76 -2.89 -2.11
CA HIS A 73 -7.13 -3.14 -3.41
C HIS A 73 -6.14 -2.03 -3.78
N LEU A 74 -6.57 -0.76 -3.68
CA LEU A 74 -5.69 0.39 -3.93
C LEU A 74 -4.53 0.46 -2.92
N LEU A 75 -4.75 0.05 -1.66
CA LEU A 75 -3.68 -0.07 -0.65
C LEU A 75 -2.62 -1.09 -1.07
N ALA A 76 -3.03 -2.23 -1.64
CA ALA A 76 -2.11 -3.25 -2.13
C ALA A 76 -1.22 -2.71 -3.26
N TYR A 77 -1.80 -1.98 -4.20
CA TYR A 77 -1.05 -1.30 -5.26
C TYR A 77 -0.13 -0.19 -4.75
N ALA A 78 -0.58 0.57 -3.74
CA ALA A 78 0.27 1.56 -3.10
C ALA A 78 1.50 0.92 -2.45
N TYR A 79 1.35 -0.25 -1.81
CA TYR A 79 2.47 -1.03 -1.28
C TYR A 79 3.42 -1.53 -2.38
N LEU A 80 2.91 -2.01 -3.53
CA LEU A 80 3.78 -2.38 -4.66
C LEU A 80 4.59 -1.17 -5.16
N SER A 81 3.93 -0.03 -5.29
CA SER A 81 4.55 1.21 -5.78
C SER A 81 5.61 1.76 -4.81
N THR A 82 5.56 1.40 -3.53
CA THR A 82 6.60 1.74 -2.53
C THR A 82 7.61 0.61 -2.29
N GLY A 83 7.54 -0.50 -3.04
CA GLY A 83 8.46 -1.64 -2.94
C GLY A 83 8.18 -2.57 -1.75
N GLU A 84 7.03 -2.44 -1.10
CA GLU A 84 6.62 -3.25 0.06
C GLU A 84 5.84 -4.50 -0.39
N THR A 85 6.45 -5.32 -1.24
CA THR A 85 5.82 -6.47 -1.93
C THR A 85 5.13 -7.46 -0.98
N GLU A 86 5.75 -7.79 0.15
CA GLU A 86 5.17 -8.69 1.16
C GLU A 86 3.86 -8.15 1.73
N LYS A 87 3.75 -6.82 1.87
CA LYS A 87 2.54 -6.17 2.40
C LYS A 87 1.46 -6.11 1.35
N ALA A 88 1.83 -5.80 0.11
CA ALA A 88 0.92 -5.84 -1.03
C ALA A 88 0.25 -7.22 -1.17
N LEU A 89 1.04 -8.30 -1.16
CA LEU A 89 0.51 -9.66 -1.26
C LEU A 89 -0.49 -10.00 -0.14
N ARG A 90 -0.26 -9.52 1.09
CA ARG A 90 -1.20 -9.74 2.19
C ARG A 90 -2.53 -9.04 1.97
N GLU A 91 -2.52 -7.84 1.43
CA GLU A 91 -3.76 -7.10 1.16
C GLU A 91 -4.53 -7.68 -0.03
N PHE A 92 -3.85 -8.05 -1.13
CA PHE A 92 -4.48 -8.77 -2.25
C PHE A 92 -5.12 -10.10 -1.82
N LYS A 93 -4.44 -10.89 -0.97
CA LYS A 93 -5.01 -12.14 -0.43
C LYS A 93 -6.29 -11.92 0.37
N LYS A 94 -6.38 -10.82 1.12
CA LYS A 94 -7.61 -10.46 1.84
C LYS A 94 -8.72 -10.06 0.87
N CYS A 95 -8.42 -9.21 -0.11
CA CYS A 95 -9.36 -8.82 -1.15
C CYS A 95 -9.99 -10.03 -1.86
N VAL A 96 -9.17 -10.96 -2.34
CA VAL A 96 -9.65 -12.19 -3.00
C VAL A 96 -10.51 -13.03 -2.06
N LYS A 97 -10.10 -13.19 -0.80
CA LYS A 97 -10.85 -13.96 0.21
C LYS A 97 -12.23 -13.36 0.48
N GLU A 98 -12.35 -12.04 0.40
CA GLU A 98 -13.58 -11.28 0.66
C GLU A 98 -14.44 -11.07 -0.61
N GLY A 99 -14.06 -11.68 -1.74
CA GLY A 99 -14.86 -11.71 -2.97
C GLY A 99 -14.42 -10.73 -4.07
N TYR A 100 -13.31 -10.01 -3.87
CA TYR A 100 -12.72 -9.16 -4.92
C TYR A 100 -11.81 -10.00 -5.81
N HIS A 101 -12.43 -10.74 -6.74
CA HIS A 101 -11.72 -11.76 -7.51
C HIS A 101 -10.69 -11.20 -8.49
N ASP A 102 -10.82 -9.95 -8.95
CA ASP A 102 -9.87 -9.32 -9.90
C ASP A 102 -8.41 -9.33 -9.42
N ASP A 103 -8.19 -9.48 -8.10
CA ASP A 103 -6.87 -9.55 -7.48
C ASP A 103 -6.19 -10.93 -7.55
N TRP A 104 -6.88 -11.96 -8.04
CA TRP A 104 -6.36 -13.34 -8.04
C TRP A 104 -5.03 -13.46 -8.79
N GLN A 105 -4.92 -12.79 -9.94
CA GLN A 105 -3.72 -12.82 -10.77
C GLN A 105 -2.54 -12.21 -10.00
N MET A 106 -2.78 -11.10 -9.28
CA MET A 106 -1.74 -10.47 -8.47
C MET A 106 -1.28 -11.34 -7.31
N VAL A 107 -2.20 -12.07 -6.67
CA VAL A 107 -1.82 -13.04 -5.64
C VAL A 107 -0.89 -14.13 -6.19
N VAL A 108 -1.17 -14.63 -7.40
CA VAL A 108 -0.36 -15.67 -8.04
C VAL A 108 1.02 -15.14 -8.42
N GLU A 109 1.07 -14.04 -9.17
CA GLU A 109 2.32 -13.45 -9.67
C GLU A 109 3.30 -13.11 -8.54
N LEU A 110 2.82 -12.38 -7.52
CA LEU A 110 3.64 -12.00 -6.37
C LEU A 110 4.10 -13.21 -5.54
N THR A 111 3.28 -14.26 -5.46
CA THR A 111 3.68 -15.49 -4.76
C THR A 111 4.83 -16.20 -5.48
N ILE A 112 4.78 -16.26 -6.82
CA ILE A 112 5.84 -16.85 -7.64
C ILE A 112 7.12 -16.03 -7.53
N GLU A 113 7.04 -14.71 -7.70
CA GLU A 113 8.19 -13.80 -7.63
C GLU A 113 8.90 -13.91 -6.28
N MET A 114 8.14 -13.89 -5.18
CA MET A 114 8.71 -14.00 -3.84
C MET A 114 9.40 -15.35 -3.58
N GLU A 115 8.84 -16.44 -4.11
CA GLU A 115 9.45 -17.77 -3.98
C GLU A 115 10.74 -17.88 -4.81
N GLN A 116 10.76 -17.33 -6.02
CA GLN A 116 11.97 -17.25 -6.84
C GLN A 116 13.07 -16.46 -6.13
N LYS A 117 12.74 -15.28 -5.61
CA LYS A 117 13.68 -14.45 -4.85
C LYS A 117 14.26 -15.17 -3.63
N ARG A 118 13.42 -15.88 -2.85
CA ARG A 118 13.87 -16.69 -1.70
C ARG A 118 14.83 -17.81 -2.11
N ARG A 119 14.55 -18.49 -3.23
CA ARG A 119 15.43 -19.54 -3.77
C ARG A 119 16.77 -18.99 -4.22
N GLU A 120 16.77 -17.84 -4.88
CA GLU A 120 18.01 -17.17 -5.31
C GLU A 120 18.85 -16.71 -4.12
N GLU A 121 18.22 -16.14 -3.09
CA GLU A 121 18.89 -15.75 -1.85
C GLU A 121 19.49 -16.97 -1.14
N ALA A 122 18.72 -18.06 -1.00
CA ALA A 122 19.21 -19.31 -0.41
C ALA A 122 20.40 -19.90 -1.18
N LYS A 123 20.35 -19.87 -2.51
CA LYS A 123 21.45 -20.33 -3.37
C LYS A 123 22.71 -19.49 -3.17
N LYS A 124 22.59 -18.16 -3.13
CA LYS A 124 23.74 -17.25 -2.89
C LYS A 124 24.41 -17.54 -1.55
N VAL A 125 23.62 -17.77 -0.50
CA VAL A 125 24.13 -18.12 0.84
C VAL A 125 24.87 -19.46 0.83
N ALA A 126 24.31 -20.47 0.16
CA ALA A 126 24.96 -21.77 0.01
C ALA A 126 26.29 -21.65 -0.77
N ASP A 127 26.32 -20.92 -1.88
CA ASP A 127 27.51 -20.71 -2.71
C ASP A 127 28.61 -19.92 -1.95
N SER A 128 28.24 -18.97 -1.07
CA SER A 128 29.20 -18.25 -0.23
C SER A 128 29.82 -19.11 0.88
N GLY A 129 29.04 -19.99 1.52
CA GLY A 129 29.54 -20.85 2.61
C GLY A 129 30.48 -21.97 2.15
N VAL A 130 30.36 -22.41 0.89
CA VAL A 130 31.25 -23.41 0.29
C VAL A 130 32.64 -22.82 -0.02
N ARG A 131 32.74 -21.51 -0.27
CA ARG A 131 34.00 -20.84 -0.64
C ARG A 131 34.92 -20.58 0.55
N GLU A 132 34.39 -20.49 1.76
CA GLU A 132 35.18 -20.31 2.99
C GLU A 132 35.75 -21.62 3.56
N SER A 133 35.20 -22.77 3.17
CA SER A 133 35.56 -24.09 3.72
C SER A 133 36.61 -24.86 2.91
N THR A 134 37.03 -24.37 1.75
CA THR A 134 38.00 -25.03 0.84
C THR A 134 39.37 -24.37 0.78
N GLY A 135 39.64 -23.37 1.62
CA GLY A 135 40.95 -22.71 1.72
C GLY A 135 41.77 -23.18 2.92
N TYR A 136 42.31 -24.41 2.87
CA TYR A 136 43.42 -24.87 3.72
C TYR A 136 44.30 -25.87 2.95
#